data_AF-A0A1Z7M1D1-F1
#
_entry.id   AF-A0A1Z7M1D1-F1
#
_cell.length_a   1.000
_cell.length_b   1.000
_cell.length_c   1.000
_cell.angle_alpha   90.00
_cell.angle_beta   90.00
_cell.angle_gamma   90.00
#
_symmetry.space_group_name_H-M   'P 1'
#
loop_
_entity.id
_entity.type
_entity.pdbx_description
1 polymer ?
#
loop_
_entity_poly.entity_id
_entity_poly.type
_entity_poly.pdbx_seq_one_letter_code
_entity_poly.pdbx_strand_id
1 'polypeptide(L)'
;MSRLELPTPSKAQLVVEGLYKDLERRIEASPPGLCPVDISRAFLELCHAQTCGKCVPCRIGLLQLKHLITDVLNGKATMETLDLMERTARSIMETADCAIGYEAANMVYKGLIGYREDYEEHIRNGRCTCTYNQPVPCVALCPAHVDIPGYIALVREGRYADAIRLIRKDNPFPTTCGFICEHPCEARCRRNMVDDAVNIRGLKRMAADYAGKVPPPECAPSTGKTVAVIGGGPGGLSAAYYLQLMGHQVTVYEMLPELGGMLRYGIPNYRLPKDRLNEDIQAILDTGVEVKYGLRIGQDITVQELRASYDAVLITIGASTDKKLGIEGEDAEGVMSAVRFLRDVGKGINPDLTGQEVAIVGGGNVSMDAVRSAVRLGAKKVSILYRRRTADMTALPAEIEGAIAEGVEIRTLRAPSRIETDENGHIRGIYVTPQMISQIKGGRASVKPSGLPDEFVPCTTLIVAIGQNIETEHFEKAGLPVERGKIMAEKFGGFSNLPGVFAGGDCATGPATVIRAIAAAKVVAANIDEYLGYHHEITCDVEIPEPNLDDRVPCGRVELPEREACERIHDFDGVEQCMTCQEAQQEANRCLRCDHFGFGIFKGGREKVW
;
A
#
# COMPACT_ATOMS: atom_id res chain seq x y z
N MET A 1 11.08 -54.59 -21.27
CA MET A 1 10.94 -53.12 -21.15
C MET A 1 9.45 -52.82 -21.03
N SER A 2 9.00 -52.30 -19.89
CA SER A 2 7.62 -51.81 -19.74
C SER A 2 7.40 -50.68 -20.75
N ARG A 3 6.25 -50.70 -21.44
CA ARG A 3 5.87 -49.59 -22.32
C ARG A 3 5.76 -48.34 -21.45
N LEU A 4 6.39 -47.25 -21.89
CA LEU A 4 6.21 -45.94 -21.27
C LEU A 4 4.82 -45.43 -21.67
N GLU A 5 4.02 -45.06 -20.69
CA GLU A 5 2.69 -44.46 -20.89
C GLU A 5 2.79 -42.94 -20.74
N LEU A 6 2.00 -42.20 -21.52
CA LEU A 6 1.77 -40.78 -21.29
C LEU A 6 0.74 -40.66 -20.15
N PRO A 7 1.14 -40.19 -18.96
CA PRO A 7 0.22 -40.09 -17.84
C PRO A 7 -0.84 -39.03 -18.16
N THR A 8 -2.09 -39.45 -18.32
CA THR A 8 -3.25 -38.55 -18.40
C THR A 8 -3.90 -38.54 -17.02
N PRO A 9 -4.12 -37.37 -16.39
CA PRO A 9 -4.73 -37.32 -15.07
C PRO A 9 -6.13 -37.93 -15.12
N SER A 10 -6.40 -38.84 -14.19
CA SER A 10 -7.73 -39.40 -14.00
C SER A 10 -8.72 -38.31 -13.54
N LYS A 11 -10.02 -38.54 -13.74
CA LYS A 11 -11.08 -37.67 -13.19
C LYS A 11 -10.91 -37.44 -11.68
N ALA A 12 -10.49 -38.46 -10.94
CA ALA A 12 -10.24 -38.34 -9.50
C ALA A 12 -9.07 -37.40 -9.19
N GLN A 13 -7.96 -37.49 -9.94
CA GLN A 13 -6.81 -36.60 -9.78
C GLN A 13 -7.18 -35.14 -10.07
N LEU A 14 -7.93 -34.89 -11.15
CA LEU A 14 -8.39 -33.54 -11.48
C LEU A 14 -9.30 -32.94 -10.40
N VAL A 15 -10.20 -33.74 -9.82
CA VAL A 15 -11.06 -33.30 -8.71
C VAL A 15 -10.22 -32.97 -7.47
N VAL A 16 -9.24 -33.81 -7.13
CA VAL A 16 -8.35 -33.58 -5.98
C VAL A 16 -7.50 -32.33 -6.18
N GLU A 17 -6.93 -32.11 -7.36
CA GLU A 17 -6.21 -30.88 -7.72
C GLU A 17 -7.12 -29.64 -7.63
N GLY A 18 -8.39 -29.77 -8.03
CA GLY A 18 -9.41 -28.74 -7.83
C GLY A 18 -9.62 -28.40 -6.35
N LEU A 19 -9.74 -29.40 -5.47
CA LEU A 19 -9.89 -29.18 -4.03
C LEU A 19 -8.69 -28.45 -3.42
N TYR A 20 -7.46 -28.73 -3.87
CA TYR A 20 -6.28 -27.99 -3.42
C TYR A 20 -6.33 -26.52 -3.82
N LYS A 21 -6.73 -26.22 -5.06
CA LYS A 21 -6.92 -24.84 -5.54
C LYS A 21 -8.04 -24.13 -4.77
N ASP A 22 -9.14 -24.81 -4.49
CA ASP A 22 -10.24 -24.25 -3.71
C ASP A 22 -9.82 -23.92 -2.27
N LEU A 23 -8.98 -24.78 -1.66
CA LEU A 23 -8.41 -24.51 -0.34
C LEU A 23 -7.48 -23.30 -0.35
N GLU A 24 -6.60 -23.20 -1.35
CA GLU A 24 -5.71 -22.05 -1.55
C GLU A 24 -6.50 -20.74 -1.68
N ARG A 25 -7.51 -20.71 -2.57
CA ARG A 25 -8.41 -19.57 -2.77
C ARG A 25 -9.16 -19.16 -1.51
N ARG A 26 -9.57 -20.10 -0.67
CA ARG A 26 -10.23 -19.81 0.61
C ARG A 26 -9.26 -19.19 1.62
N ILE A 27 -8.03 -19.69 1.67
CA ILE A 27 -6.99 -19.12 2.54
C ILE A 27 -6.64 -17.71 2.06
N GLU A 28 -6.56 -17.50 0.75
CA GLU A 28 -6.35 -16.18 0.16
C GLU A 28 -7.52 -15.24 0.49
N ALA A 29 -8.77 -15.66 0.29
CA ALA A 29 -9.96 -14.86 0.60
C ALA A 29 -10.25 -14.67 2.10
N SER A 30 -9.44 -15.26 2.98
CA SER A 30 -9.67 -15.20 4.42
C SER A 30 -9.48 -13.77 4.95
N PRO A 31 -10.52 -13.16 5.52
CA PRO A 31 -10.46 -11.81 6.07
C PRO A 31 -9.52 -11.70 7.28
N PRO A 32 -8.96 -10.51 7.55
CA PRO A 32 -8.32 -10.21 8.82
C PRO A 32 -9.26 -10.45 10.02
N GLY A 33 -8.71 -10.80 11.19
CA GLY A 33 -9.46 -10.92 12.44
C GLY A 33 -10.11 -12.29 12.71
N LEU A 34 -9.79 -13.33 11.92
CA LEU A 34 -10.11 -14.72 12.30
C LEU A 34 -9.37 -15.11 13.59
N CYS A 35 -10.01 -15.92 14.43
CA CYS A 35 -9.41 -16.41 15.67
C CYS A 35 -8.08 -17.14 15.37
N PRO A 36 -6.93 -16.64 15.83
CA PRO A 36 -5.63 -17.21 15.48
C PRO A 36 -5.42 -18.58 16.13
N VAL A 37 -6.07 -18.86 17.27
CA VAL A 37 -6.08 -20.18 17.93
C VAL A 37 -6.81 -21.21 17.05
N ASP A 38 -7.95 -20.85 16.48
CA ASP A 38 -8.72 -21.75 15.62
C ASP A 38 -8.04 -21.99 14.27
N ILE A 39 -7.45 -20.94 13.66
CA ILE A 39 -6.60 -21.11 12.47
C ILE A 39 -5.45 -22.08 12.75
N SER A 40 -4.79 -21.93 13.90
CA SER A 40 -3.69 -22.82 14.30
C SER A 40 -4.15 -24.27 14.43
N ARG A 41 -5.35 -24.52 14.96
CA ARG A 41 -5.94 -25.86 14.98
C ARG A 41 -6.18 -26.39 13.57
N ALA A 42 -6.87 -25.62 12.72
CA ALA A 42 -7.23 -26.06 11.37
C ALA A 42 -5.99 -26.40 10.52
N PHE A 43 -4.94 -25.58 10.60
CA PHE A 43 -3.69 -25.85 9.90
C PHE A 43 -2.94 -27.05 10.48
N LEU A 44 -2.95 -27.23 11.81
CA LEU A 44 -2.38 -28.41 12.45
C LEU A 44 -3.08 -29.70 11.97
N GLU A 45 -4.41 -29.67 11.82
CA GLU A 45 -5.17 -30.79 11.25
C GLU A 45 -4.79 -31.10 9.81
N LEU A 46 -4.63 -30.06 8.98
CA LEU A 46 -4.16 -30.20 7.61
C LEU A 46 -2.76 -30.84 7.55
N CYS A 47 -1.81 -30.35 8.34
CA CYS A 47 -0.47 -30.93 8.40
C CYS A 47 -0.46 -32.37 8.92
N HIS A 48 -1.33 -32.68 9.88
CA HIS A 48 -1.47 -34.03 10.38
C HIS A 48 -2.05 -34.97 9.30
N ALA A 49 -2.98 -34.51 8.46
CA ALA A 49 -3.46 -35.29 7.32
C ALA A 49 -2.37 -35.52 6.24
N GLN A 50 -1.38 -34.64 6.13
CA GLN A 50 -0.30 -34.71 5.16
C GLN A 50 0.89 -35.58 5.60
N THR A 51 1.07 -35.82 6.90
CA THR A 51 2.22 -36.58 7.38
C THR A 51 2.12 -38.06 7.03
N CYS A 52 3.27 -38.70 6.77
CA CYS A 52 3.35 -40.15 6.58
C CYS A 52 3.23 -40.95 7.90
N GLY A 53 3.28 -40.29 9.06
CA GLY A 53 3.12 -40.94 10.37
C GLY A 53 4.24 -41.90 10.78
N LYS A 54 5.39 -41.90 10.08
CA LYS A 54 6.52 -42.80 10.37
C LYS A 54 7.17 -42.49 11.72
N CYS A 55 7.48 -41.22 11.99
CA CYS A 55 8.05 -40.79 13.26
C CYS A 55 6.99 -40.61 14.35
N VAL A 56 7.34 -40.96 15.59
CA VAL A 56 6.51 -40.79 16.79
C VAL A 56 6.01 -39.34 17.00
N PRO A 57 6.84 -38.29 16.85
CA PRO A 57 6.36 -36.91 17.01
C PRO A 57 5.24 -36.53 16.04
N CYS A 58 5.27 -37.02 14.79
CA CYS A 58 4.16 -36.79 13.86
C CYS A 58 2.94 -37.65 14.20
N ARG A 59 3.13 -38.96 14.43
CA ARG A 59 2.02 -39.91 14.63
C ARG A 59 1.23 -39.67 15.91
N ILE A 60 1.93 -39.33 17.00
CA ILE A 60 1.34 -39.16 18.33
C ILE A 60 1.39 -37.70 18.76
N GLY A 61 2.52 -37.02 18.54
CA GLY A 61 2.70 -35.64 19.01
C GLY A 61 1.75 -34.64 18.37
N LEU A 62 1.63 -34.63 17.02
CA LEU A 62 0.68 -33.74 16.34
C LEU A 62 -0.77 -34.04 16.71
N LEU A 63 -1.12 -35.33 16.88
CA LEU A 63 -2.44 -35.73 17.37
C LEU A 63 -2.73 -35.13 18.75
N GLN A 64 -1.75 -35.19 19.65
CA GLN A 64 -1.90 -34.70 21.00
C GLN A 64 -1.99 -33.17 21.04
N LEU A 65 -1.15 -32.46 20.28
CA LEU A 65 -1.27 -31.01 20.12
C LEU A 65 -2.66 -30.61 19.60
N LYS A 66 -3.20 -31.37 18.64
CA LYS A 66 -4.55 -31.14 18.10
C LYS A 66 -5.62 -31.26 19.19
N HIS A 67 -5.52 -32.27 20.05
CA HIS A 67 -6.46 -32.41 21.16
C HIS A 67 -6.35 -31.25 22.15
N LEU A 68 -5.13 -30.87 22.54
CA LEU A 68 -4.90 -29.79 23.50
C LEU A 68 -5.42 -28.45 22.98
N ILE A 69 -5.16 -28.09 21.72
CA ILE A 69 -5.69 -26.84 21.15
C ILE A 69 -7.22 -26.88 21.00
N THR A 70 -7.78 -28.05 20.75
CA THR A 70 -9.23 -28.25 20.71
C THR A 70 -9.85 -28.09 22.10
N ASP A 71 -9.16 -28.53 23.15
CA ASP A 71 -9.60 -28.31 24.54
C ASP A 71 -9.57 -26.83 24.92
N VAL A 72 -8.62 -26.05 24.40
CA VAL A 72 -8.62 -24.58 24.54
C VAL A 72 -9.88 -23.98 23.93
N LEU A 73 -10.19 -24.30 22.68
CA LEU A 73 -11.38 -23.77 21.99
C LEU A 73 -12.69 -24.23 22.62
N ASN A 74 -12.72 -25.40 23.25
CA ASN A 74 -13.89 -25.95 23.94
C ASN A 74 -14.04 -25.45 25.39
N GLY A 75 -13.14 -24.60 25.89
CA GLY A 75 -13.15 -24.13 27.28
C GLY A 75 -12.87 -25.22 28.32
N LYS A 76 -12.19 -26.29 27.92
CA LYS A 76 -11.82 -27.43 28.79
C LYS A 76 -10.36 -27.38 29.25
N ALA A 77 -9.54 -26.55 28.61
CA ALA A 77 -8.13 -26.38 28.94
C ALA A 77 -7.92 -25.56 30.21
N THR A 78 -6.78 -25.76 30.86
CA THR A 78 -6.26 -24.96 31.97
C THR A 78 -4.97 -24.25 31.56
N MET A 79 -4.46 -23.36 32.40
CA MET A 79 -3.15 -22.73 32.15
C MET A 79 -2.02 -23.77 32.02
N GLU A 80 -2.11 -24.90 32.74
CA GLU A 80 -1.15 -26.01 32.62
C GLU A 80 -1.23 -26.69 31.24
N THR A 81 -2.40 -26.67 30.59
CA THR A 81 -2.56 -27.17 29.22
C THR A 81 -1.68 -26.37 28.26
N LEU A 82 -1.55 -25.05 28.44
CA LEU A 82 -0.69 -24.22 27.59
C LEU A 82 0.79 -24.59 27.75
N ASP A 83 1.24 -24.84 28.97
CA ASP A 83 2.62 -25.25 29.24
C ASP A 83 2.91 -26.66 28.68
N LEU A 84 1.91 -27.55 28.71
CA LEU A 84 2.00 -28.84 28.05
C LEU A 84 2.04 -28.70 26.52
N MET A 85 1.21 -27.82 25.94
CA MET A 85 1.24 -27.53 24.50
C MET A 85 2.60 -27.01 24.06
N GLU A 86 3.18 -26.07 24.80
CA GLU A 86 4.49 -25.50 24.48
C GLU A 86 5.59 -26.57 24.49
N ARG A 87 5.66 -27.37 25.56
CA ARG A 87 6.64 -28.47 25.67
C ARG A 87 6.45 -29.51 24.56
N THR A 88 5.21 -29.85 24.26
CA THR A 88 4.89 -30.83 23.19
C THR A 88 5.31 -30.29 21.83
N ALA A 89 5.02 -29.01 21.55
CA ALA A 89 5.42 -28.37 20.29
C ALA A 89 6.95 -28.32 20.13
N ARG A 90 7.69 -27.91 21.17
CA ARG A 90 9.16 -27.91 21.16
C ARG A 90 9.72 -29.31 20.91
N SER A 91 9.21 -30.32 21.61
CA SER A 91 9.65 -31.70 21.45
C SER A 91 9.45 -32.20 20.01
N ILE A 92 8.33 -31.89 19.38
CA ILE A 92 8.06 -32.26 17.98
C ILE A 92 9.02 -31.52 17.04
N MET A 93 9.23 -30.22 17.25
CA MET A 93 10.18 -29.44 16.43
C MET A 93 11.60 -30.02 16.50
N GLU A 94 12.04 -30.48 17.67
CA GLU A 94 13.38 -31.03 17.86
C GLU A 94 13.55 -32.45 17.30
N THR A 95 12.46 -33.20 17.16
CA THR A 95 12.52 -34.64 16.86
C THR A 95 11.83 -35.07 15.56
N ALA A 96 11.14 -34.17 14.86
CA ALA A 96 10.47 -34.50 13.61
C ALA A 96 11.46 -34.67 12.44
N ASP A 97 11.35 -35.79 11.72
CA ASP A 97 12.21 -36.13 10.59
C ASP A 97 12.01 -35.27 9.33
N CYS A 98 10.91 -34.52 9.22
CA CYS A 98 10.57 -33.77 8.02
C CYS A 98 9.93 -32.40 8.30
N ALA A 99 9.90 -31.56 7.27
CA ALA A 99 9.38 -30.20 7.34
C ALA A 99 7.90 -30.15 7.77
N ILE A 100 7.07 -31.13 7.40
CA ILE A 100 5.64 -31.15 7.76
C ILE A 100 5.47 -31.18 9.28
N GLY A 101 6.18 -32.11 9.94
CA GLY A 101 6.12 -32.24 11.40
C GLY A 101 6.69 -31.04 12.12
N TYR A 102 7.85 -30.55 11.65
CA TYR A 102 8.49 -29.36 12.20
C TYR A 102 7.59 -28.12 12.08
N GLU A 103 7.13 -27.79 10.88
CA GLU A 103 6.37 -26.55 10.64
C GLU A 103 5.01 -26.56 11.33
N ALA A 104 4.34 -27.72 11.41
CA ALA A 104 3.08 -27.86 12.13
C ALA A 104 3.23 -27.50 13.62
N ALA A 105 4.26 -28.02 14.28
CA ALA A 105 4.54 -27.72 15.68
C ALA A 105 5.10 -26.30 15.88
N ASN A 106 5.98 -25.84 14.97
CA ASN A 106 6.55 -24.50 14.96
C ASN A 106 5.47 -23.41 14.88
N MET A 107 4.43 -23.62 14.08
CA MET A 107 3.30 -22.69 14.02
C MET A 107 2.58 -22.58 15.36
N VAL A 108 2.22 -23.69 15.99
CA VAL A 108 1.55 -23.68 17.31
C VAL A 108 2.44 -23.01 18.36
N TYR A 109 3.74 -23.33 18.35
CA TYR A 109 4.73 -22.73 19.22
C TYR A 109 4.86 -21.21 19.03
N LYS A 110 4.91 -20.73 17.78
CA LYS A 110 4.87 -19.30 17.45
C LYS A 110 3.61 -18.64 17.98
N GLY A 111 2.47 -19.31 17.93
CA GLY A 111 1.22 -18.79 18.48
C GLY A 111 1.24 -18.64 19.99
N LEU A 112 1.72 -19.67 20.69
CA LEU A 112 1.85 -19.68 22.16
C LEU A 112 2.81 -18.60 22.70
N ILE A 113 3.72 -18.10 21.88
CA ILE A 113 4.64 -17.01 22.23
C ILE A 113 4.14 -15.66 21.71
N GLY A 114 3.65 -15.62 20.48
CA GLY A 114 3.32 -14.38 19.79
C GLY A 114 1.97 -13.78 20.19
N TYR A 115 1.00 -14.62 20.53
CA TYR A 115 -0.36 -14.20 20.92
C TYR A 115 -0.90 -15.08 22.06
N ARG A 116 -0.08 -15.33 23.09
CA ARG A 116 -0.48 -16.14 24.25
C ARG A 116 -1.76 -15.64 24.91
N GLU A 117 -1.96 -14.32 24.93
CA GLU A 117 -3.15 -13.66 25.49
C GLU A 117 -4.46 -14.18 24.87
N ASP A 118 -4.50 -14.49 23.57
CA ASP A 118 -5.68 -15.08 22.94
C ASP A 118 -6.00 -16.47 23.51
N TYR A 119 -4.97 -17.31 23.71
CA TYR A 119 -5.15 -18.63 24.34
C TYR A 119 -5.64 -18.49 25.79
N GLU A 120 -5.08 -17.55 26.54
CA GLU A 120 -5.51 -17.28 27.92
C GLU A 120 -6.95 -16.79 28.00
N GLU A 121 -7.36 -15.92 27.07
CA GLU A 121 -8.73 -15.40 27.03
C GLU A 121 -9.75 -16.50 26.70
N HIS A 122 -9.39 -17.44 25.80
CA HIS A 122 -10.22 -18.62 25.54
C HIS A 122 -10.40 -19.48 26.81
N ILE A 123 -9.35 -19.65 27.61
CA ILE A 123 -9.38 -20.44 28.85
C ILE A 123 -10.16 -19.72 29.96
N ARG A 124 -9.89 -18.43 30.19
CA ARG A 124 -10.46 -17.69 31.32
C ARG A 124 -11.89 -17.25 31.07
N ASN A 125 -12.17 -16.81 29.84
CA ASN A 125 -13.39 -16.08 29.50
C ASN A 125 -14.18 -16.71 28.36
N GLY A 126 -13.72 -17.82 27.77
CA GLY A 126 -14.44 -18.53 26.71
C GLY A 126 -14.60 -17.73 25.41
N ARG A 127 -13.75 -16.73 25.18
CA ARG A 127 -13.81 -15.84 24.01
C ARG A 127 -12.41 -15.55 23.44
N CYS A 128 -12.35 -15.05 22.21
CA CYS A 128 -11.11 -14.55 21.60
C CYS A 128 -11.04 -13.02 21.77
N THR A 129 -9.84 -12.44 21.93
CA THR A 129 -9.65 -10.98 21.98
C THR A 129 -9.65 -10.36 20.59
N CYS A 130 -9.36 -11.16 19.55
CA CYS A 130 -9.49 -10.75 18.16
C CYS A 130 -10.94 -10.35 17.85
N THR A 131 -11.20 -9.05 17.87
CA THR A 131 -12.54 -8.49 17.66
C THR A 131 -12.70 -8.06 16.21
N TYR A 132 -13.83 -8.47 15.63
CA TYR A 132 -14.24 -8.17 14.27
C TYR A 132 -14.91 -6.78 14.21
N ASN A 133 -14.12 -5.72 13.97
CA ASN A 133 -14.69 -4.38 13.86
C ASN A 133 -15.31 -4.12 12.47
N GLN A 134 -14.74 -4.72 11.41
CA GLN A 134 -15.20 -4.55 10.03
C GLN A 134 -15.06 -5.86 9.25
N PRO A 135 -16.14 -6.65 9.04
CA PRO A 135 -16.09 -7.94 8.36
C PRO A 135 -15.96 -7.91 6.85
N VAL A 136 -16.19 -6.76 6.22
CA VAL A 136 -16.11 -6.62 4.78
C VAL A 136 -14.64 -6.48 4.39
N PRO A 137 -14.00 -7.48 3.74
CA PRO A 137 -12.54 -7.51 3.61
C PRO A 137 -11.98 -6.33 2.82
N CYS A 138 -12.67 -5.92 1.75
CA CYS A 138 -12.22 -4.80 0.93
C CYS A 138 -12.26 -3.47 1.68
N VAL A 139 -13.25 -3.26 2.56
CA VAL A 139 -13.35 -2.07 3.43
C VAL A 139 -12.31 -2.14 4.56
N ALA A 140 -12.14 -3.31 5.18
CA ALA A 140 -11.17 -3.52 6.26
C ALA A 140 -9.71 -3.31 5.81
N LEU A 141 -9.37 -3.73 4.59
CA LEU A 141 -8.03 -3.58 4.03
C LEU A 141 -7.78 -2.26 3.34
N CYS A 142 -8.83 -1.50 3.02
CA CYS A 142 -8.67 -0.13 2.57
C CYS A 142 -8.23 0.73 3.76
N PRO A 143 -7.05 1.35 3.76
CA PRO A 143 -6.61 2.14 4.92
C PRO A 143 -7.55 3.29 5.27
N ALA A 144 -8.23 3.85 4.28
CA ALA A 144 -9.20 4.93 4.47
C ALA A 144 -10.64 4.42 4.74
N HIS A 145 -10.85 3.10 4.78
CA HIS A 145 -12.15 2.45 5.00
C HIS A 145 -13.25 2.91 4.03
N VAL A 146 -12.87 3.15 2.76
CA VAL A 146 -13.81 3.55 1.70
C VAL A 146 -14.91 2.49 1.54
N ASP A 147 -16.15 2.95 1.39
CA ASP A 147 -17.32 2.11 1.10
C ASP A 147 -17.29 1.50 -0.32
N ILE A 148 -16.47 0.46 -0.47
CA ILE A 148 -16.21 -0.20 -1.74
C ILE A 148 -17.43 -0.92 -2.32
N PRO A 149 -18.15 -1.78 -1.57
CA PRO A 149 -19.32 -2.45 -2.12
C PRO A 149 -20.41 -1.45 -2.55
N GLY A 150 -20.58 -0.35 -1.81
CA GLY A 150 -21.53 0.70 -2.13
C GLY A 150 -21.23 1.37 -3.47
N TYR A 151 -20.00 1.82 -3.71
CA TYR A 151 -19.68 2.49 -4.98
C TYR A 151 -19.66 1.52 -6.15
N ILE A 152 -19.31 0.24 -5.94
CA ILE A 152 -19.39 -0.78 -7.00
C ILE A 152 -20.85 -1.00 -7.41
N ALA A 153 -21.78 -1.03 -6.45
CA ALA A 153 -23.20 -1.11 -6.76
C ALA A 153 -23.69 0.09 -7.57
N LEU A 154 -23.19 1.30 -7.28
CA LEU A 154 -23.51 2.51 -8.05
C LEU A 154 -22.92 2.47 -9.47
N VAL A 155 -21.69 1.99 -9.62
CA VAL A 155 -21.04 1.80 -10.93
C VAL A 155 -21.81 0.79 -11.79
N ARG A 156 -22.34 -0.30 -11.20
CA ARG A 156 -23.19 -1.27 -11.91
C ARG A 156 -24.40 -0.62 -12.57
N GLU A 157 -25.04 0.33 -11.89
CA GLU A 157 -26.22 1.04 -12.37
C GLU A 157 -25.87 2.27 -13.24
N GLY A 158 -24.60 2.50 -13.56
CA GLY A 158 -24.16 3.70 -14.30
C GLY A 158 -24.27 5.00 -13.51
N ARG A 159 -24.49 4.94 -12.18
CA ARG A 159 -24.60 6.10 -11.28
C ARG A 159 -23.21 6.61 -10.85
N TYR A 160 -22.36 6.96 -11.83
CA TYR A 160 -20.95 7.29 -11.59
C TYR A 160 -20.76 8.52 -10.69
N ALA A 161 -21.57 9.57 -10.87
CA ALA A 161 -21.51 10.76 -10.02
C ALA A 161 -21.79 10.45 -8.54
N ASP A 162 -22.75 9.57 -8.27
CA ASP A 162 -23.06 9.11 -6.91
C ASP A 162 -21.94 8.24 -6.33
N ALA A 163 -21.31 7.41 -7.16
CA ALA A 163 -20.13 6.64 -6.75
C ALA A 163 -19.00 7.58 -6.28
N ILE A 164 -18.75 8.67 -7.01
CA ILE A 164 -17.74 9.68 -6.63
C ILE A 164 -18.13 10.41 -5.34
N ARG A 165 -19.40 10.81 -5.18
CA ARG A 165 -19.90 11.41 -3.92
C ARG A 165 -19.65 10.48 -2.73
N LEU A 166 -19.97 9.19 -2.89
CA LEU A 166 -19.76 8.19 -1.85
C LEU A 166 -18.29 7.99 -1.50
N ILE A 167 -17.41 7.91 -2.51
CA ILE A 167 -15.97 7.75 -2.28
C ILE A 167 -15.41 8.96 -1.54
N ARG A 168 -15.84 10.19 -1.88
CA ARG A 168 -15.36 11.44 -1.26
C ARG A 168 -15.69 11.61 0.22
N LYS A 169 -16.61 10.82 0.75
CA LYS A 169 -16.84 10.72 2.20
C LYS A 169 -15.59 10.23 2.95
N ASP A 170 -14.83 9.33 2.34
CA ASP A 170 -13.65 8.69 2.96
C ASP A 170 -12.33 8.97 2.22
N ASN A 171 -12.40 9.41 0.97
CA ASN A 171 -11.24 9.69 0.12
C ASN A 171 -11.50 10.87 -0.84
N PRO A 172 -10.88 12.05 -0.62
CA PRO A 172 -11.06 13.22 -1.47
C PRO A 172 -10.33 13.12 -2.82
N PHE A 173 -9.55 12.06 -3.04
CA PHE A 173 -8.80 11.78 -4.27
C PHE A 173 -9.34 10.53 -4.99
N PRO A 174 -10.62 10.50 -5.41
CA PRO A 174 -11.19 9.34 -6.11
C PRO A 174 -10.49 9.08 -7.45
N THR A 175 -10.23 10.13 -8.24
CA THR A 175 -9.63 10.04 -9.58
C THR A 175 -8.21 9.51 -9.47
N THR A 176 -7.38 10.18 -8.67
CA THR A 176 -5.99 9.79 -8.42
C THR A 176 -5.90 8.33 -7.98
N CYS A 177 -6.74 7.91 -7.02
CA CYS A 177 -6.74 6.54 -6.53
C CYS A 177 -7.29 5.52 -7.56
N GLY A 178 -8.02 5.95 -8.60
CA GLY A 178 -8.36 5.13 -9.76
C GLY A 178 -7.15 4.82 -10.64
N PHE A 179 -6.20 5.76 -10.74
CA PHE A 179 -4.97 5.59 -11.54
C PHE A 179 -3.87 4.83 -10.78
N ILE A 180 -3.57 5.21 -9.53
CA ILE A 180 -2.29 4.81 -8.90
C ILE A 180 -2.41 3.97 -7.62
N CYS A 181 -3.61 3.63 -7.17
CA CYS A 181 -3.77 2.90 -5.91
C CYS A 181 -3.20 1.47 -6.01
N GLU A 182 -2.43 1.07 -5.00
CA GLU A 182 -1.91 -0.30 -4.84
C GLU A 182 -2.98 -1.31 -4.41
N HIS A 183 -4.26 -0.91 -4.40
CA HIS A 183 -5.45 -1.78 -4.28
C HIS A 183 -5.35 -2.89 -3.22
N PRO A 184 -4.93 -2.59 -1.97
CA PRO A 184 -4.86 -3.61 -0.90
C PRO A 184 -6.23 -4.24 -0.59
N CYS A 185 -7.31 -3.55 -0.95
CA CYS A 185 -8.68 -4.03 -0.85
C CYS A 185 -9.01 -5.24 -1.73
N GLU A 186 -8.22 -5.51 -2.79
CA GLU A 186 -8.40 -6.66 -3.68
C GLU A 186 -7.76 -7.93 -3.13
N ALA A 187 -6.70 -7.79 -2.31
CA ALA A 187 -5.84 -8.89 -1.86
C ALA A 187 -6.54 -10.00 -1.05
N ARG A 188 -7.68 -9.70 -0.40
CA ARG A 188 -8.50 -10.66 0.36
C ARG A 188 -9.95 -10.63 -0.10
N CYS A 189 -10.21 -10.28 -1.35
CA CYS A 189 -11.57 -10.23 -1.87
C CYS A 189 -12.22 -11.61 -1.80
N ARG A 190 -13.42 -11.71 -1.22
CA ARG A 190 -14.14 -12.99 -1.10
C ARG A 190 -14.49 -13.62 -2.45
N ARG A 191 -14.47 -12.83 -3.53
CA ARG A 191 -14.69 -13.34 -4.89
C ARG A 191 -13.61 -14.34 -5.34
N ASN A 192 -12.40 -14.30 -4.76
CA ASN A 192 -11.34 -15.29 -5.00
C ASN A 192 -11.81 -16.73 -4.72
N MET A 193 -12.81 -16.94 -3.84
CA MET A 193 -13.37 -18.28 -3.59
C MET A 193 -14.19 -18.84 -4.76
N VAL A 194 -14.65 -17.99 -5.68
CA VAL A 194 -15.49 -18.37 -6.83
C VAL A 194 -14.64 -18.37 -8.09
N ASP A 195 -13.95 -17.26 -8.35
CA ASP A 195 -13.04 -17.11 -9.49
C ASP A 195 -11.81 -16.28 -9.12
N ASP A 196 -11.91 -14.96 -9.12
CA ASP A 196 -10.81 -13.99 -9.02
C ASP A 196 -11.29 -12.70 -8.36
N ALA A 197 -10.40 -11.81 -7.94
CA ALA A 197 -10.76 -10.59 -7.24
C ALA A 197 -11.58 -9.68 -8.15
N VAL A 198 -12.40 -8.83 -7.53
CA VAL A 198 -13.03 -7.72 -8.26
C VAL A 198 -11.94 -6.68 -8.54
N ASN A 199 -11.87 -6.15 -9.76
CA ASN A 199 -11.01 -5.03 -10.14
C ASN A 199 -11.59 -3.71 -9.59
N ILE A 200 -11.47 -3.57 -8.27
CA ILE A 200 -11.97 -2.46 -7.46
C ILE A 200 -11.33 -1.13 -7.89
N ARG A 201 -10.04 -1.14 -8.26
CA ARG A 201 -9.34 0.04 -8.77
C ARG A 201 -9.86 0.48 -10.13
N GLY A 202 -10.04 -0.46 -11.06
CA GLY A 202 -10.56 -0.17 -12.39
C GLY A 202 -12.00 0.33 -12.36
N LEU A 203 -12.86 -0.22 -11.49
CA LEU A 203 -14.22 0.30 -11.27
C LEU A 203 -14.22 1.73 -10.67
N LYS A 204 -13.25 2.04 -9.81
CA LYS A 204 -13.07 3.40 -9.29
C LYS A 204 -12.63 4.36 -10.40
N ARG A 205 -11.71 3.93 -11.27
CA ARG A 205 -11.31 4.69 -12.44
C ARG A 205 -12.48 4.92 -13.39
N MET A 206 -13.29 3.89 -13.67
CA MET A 206 -14.52 4.00 -14.45
C MET A 206 -15.46 5.06 -13.88
N ALA A 207 -15.69 5.06 -12.56
CA ALA A 207 -16.49 6.09 -11.92
C ALA A 207 -15.91 7.50 -12.14
N ALA A 208 -14.60 7.67 -11.98
CA ALA A 208 -13.94 8.96 -12.14
C ALA A 208 -13.94 9.46 -13.60
N ASP A 209 -13.77 8.57 -14.56
CA ASP A 209 -13.70 8.92 -16.00
C ASP A 209 -15.09 9.27 -16.56
N TYR A 210 -16.18 8.71 -16.00
CA TYR A 210 -17.55 8.90 -16.52
C TYR A 210 -18.48 9.76 -15.64
N ALA A 211 -18.07 10.15 -14.43
CA ALA A 211 -18.92 10.96 -13.54
C ALA A 211 -19.12 12.42 -14.00
N GLY A 212 -18.24 12.94 -14.86
CA GLY A 212 -18.16 14.37 -15.15
C GLY A 212 -17.79 15.19 -13.90
N LYS A 213 -18.08 16.49 -13.91
CA LYS A 213 -17.83 17.35 -12.74
C LYS A 213 -18.84 17.05 -11.64
N VAL A 214 -18.36 16.48 -10.53
CA VAL A 214 -19.14 16.29 -9.30
C VAL A 214 -18.73 17.37 -8.29
N PRO A 215 -19.65 18.19 -7.75
CA PRO A 215 -19.32 19.17 -6.72
C PRO A 215 -18.91 18.47 -5.40
N PRO A 216 -18.10 19.13 -4.56
CA PRO A 216 -17.89 18.67 -3.19
C PRO A 216 -19.18 18.77 -2.35
N PRO A 217 -19.27 18.07 -1.21
CA PRO A 217 -20.39 18.23 -0.28
C PRO A 217 -20.42 19.62 0.34
N GLU A 218 -21.58 20.03 0.85
CA GLU A 218 -21.74 21.30 1.55
C GLU A 218 -20.96 21.29 2.88
N CYS A 219 -20.34 22.42 3.21
CA CYS A 219 -19.63 22.58 4.47
C CYS A 219 -20.61 22.86 5.63
N ALA A 220 -20.27 22.40 6.82
CA ALA A 220 -20.96 22.76 8.05
C ALA A 220 -20.90 24.29 8.30
N PRO A 221 -21.80 24.84 9.13
CA PRO A 221 -21.75 26.24 9.51
C PRO A 221 -20.37 26.65 10.04
N SER A 222 -19.94 27.88 9.75
CA SER A 222 -18.64 28.34 10.19
C SER A 222 -18.50 28.28 11.71
N THR A 223 -17.43 27.65 12.15
CA THR A 223 -17.03 27.56 13.56
C THR A 223 -16.32 28.83 14.06
N GLY A 224 -15.88 29.69 13.13
CA GLY A 224 -14.99 30.82 13.43
C GLY A 224 -13.54 30.42 13.75
N LYS A 225 -13.20 29.12 13.68
CA LYS A 225 -11.85 28.60 13.92
C LYS A 225 -11.02 28.56 12.64
N THR A 226 -9.71 28.72 12.81
CA THR A 226 -8.74 28.80 11.71
C THR A 226 -7.64 27.76 11.84
N VAL A 227 -7.31 27.09 10.73
CA VAL A 227 -6.26 26.05 10.71
C VAL A 227 -5.26 26.31 9.59
N ALA A 228 -3.96 26.28 9.93
CA ALA A 228 -2.89 26.30 8.94
C ALA A 228 -2.41 24.88 8.63
N VAL A 229 -2.40 24.50 7.35
CA VAL A 229 -1.87 23.21 6.89
C VAL A 229 -0.60 23.44 6.10
N ILE A 230 0.48 22.79 6.49
CA ILE A 230 1.80 22.92 5.85
C ILE A 230 2.00 21.74 4.90
N GLY A 231 2.12 22.05 3.61
CA GLY A 231 2.31 21.09 2.52
C GLY A 231 1.01 20.78 1.78
N GLY A 232 0.99 21.07 0.49
CA GLY A 232 -0.13 20.82 -0.42
C GLY A 232 -0.11 19.42 -1.06
N GLY A 233 0.39 18.42 -0.34
CA GLY A 233 0.38 17.01 -0.76
C GLY A 233 -0.94 16.29 -0.43
N PRO A 234 -1.06 14.97 -0.72
CA PRO A 234 -2.28 14.21 -0.46
C PRO A 234 -2.71 14.24 1.02
N GLY A 235 -1.75 14.18 1.96
CA GLY A 235 -2.04 14.29 3.38
C GLY A 235 -2.62 15.65 3.76
N GLY A 236 -1.94 16.73 3.40
CA GLY A 236 -2.38 18.09 3.73
C GLY A 236 -3.69 18.47 3.06
N LEU A 237 -3.84 18.19 1.77
CA LEU A 237 -5.08 18.46 1.04
C LEU A 237 -6.27 17.64 1.54
N SER A 238 -6.06 16.38 1.94
CA SER A 238 -7.15 15.59 2.52
C SER A 238 -7.58 16.13 3.88
N ALA A 239 -6.63 16.53 4.72
CA ALA A 239 -6.96 17.12 6.02
C ALA A 239 -7.66 18.47 5.84
N ALA A 240 -7.18 19.30 4.91
CA ALA A 240 -7.80 20.58 4.58
C ALA A 240 -9.24 20.40 4.08
N TYR A 241 -9.47 19.42 3.19
CA TYR A 241 -10.81 19.06 2.74
C TYR A 241 -11.74 18.76 3.91
N TYR A 242 -11.38 17.84 4.81
CA TYR A 242 -12.25 17.47 5.93
C TYR A 242 -12.46 18.60 6.93
N LEU A 243 -11.40 19.32 7.32
CA LEU A 243 -11.51 20.44 8.25
C LEU A 243 -12.39 21.57 7.69
N GLN A 244 -12.30 21.83 6.37
CA GLN A 244 -13.17 22.79 5.70
C GLN A 244 -14.64 22.33 5.71
N LEU A 245 -14.90 21.04 5.45
CA LEU A 245 -16.24 20.47 5.58
C LEU A 245 -16.81 20.56 7.00
N MET A 246 -15.94 20.47 8.02
CA MET A 246 -16.29 20.65 9.44
C MET A 246 -16.48 22.13 9.83
N GLY A 247 -16.45 23.07 8.86
CA GLY A 247 -16.72 24.48 9.10
C GLY A 247 -15.54 25.26 9.70
N HIS A 248 -14.34 24.70 9.73
CA HIS A 248 -13.11 25.43 10.05
C HIS A 248 -12.54 26.09 8.80
N GLN A 249 -12.07 27.33 8.89
CA GLN A 249 -11.40 27.97 7.76
C GLN A 249 -9.96 27.48 7.66
N VAL A 250 -9.61 26.86 6.52
CA VAL A 250 -8.28 26.28 6.31
C VAL A 250 -7.45 27.10 5.32
N THR A 251 -6.18 27.34 5.64
CA THR A 251 -5.18 27.86 4.70
C THR A 251 -4.05 26.85 4.53
N VAL A 252 -3.81 26.41 3.30
CA VAL A 252 -2.70 25.53 2.92
C VAL A 252 -1.48 26.36 2.49
N TYR A 253 -0.33 26.08 3.09
CA TYR A 253 0.96 26.67 2.74
C TYR A 253 1.76 25.66 1.90
N GLU A 254 2.04 26.00 0.65
CA GLU A 254 2.77 25.16 -0.30
C GLU A 254 4.06 25.86 -0.76
N MET A 255 5.17 25.12 -0.76
CA MET A 255 6.49 25.61 -1.15
C MET A 255 6.64 25.70 -2.68
N LEU A 256 5.96 24.81 -3.42
CA LEU A 256 6.07 24.69 -4.87
C LEU A 256 4.98 25.52 -5.59
N PRO A 257 5.11 25.76 -6.91
CA PRO A 257 4.16 26.59 -7.66
C PRO A 257 2.75 26.00 -7.80
N GLU A 258 2.62 24.68 -7.71
CA GLU A 258 1.34 23.96 -7.84
C GLU A 258 1.16 22.92 -6.73
N LEU A 259 -0.10 22.65 -6.39
CA LEU A 259 -0.52 21.64 -5.41
C LEU A 259 -0.37 20.20 -5.92
N GLY A 260 -0.43 19.24 -4.99
CA GLY A 260 -0.43 17.81 -5.24
C GLY A 260 0.79 17.09 -4.67
N GLY A 261 1.84 17.82 -4.26
CA GLY A 261 3.05 17.24 -3.69
C GLY A 261 3.62 16.11 -4.55
N MET A 262 3.91 14.95 -3.95
CA MET A 262 4.43 13.79 -4.69
C MET A 262 3.49 13.25 -5.79
N LEU A 263 2.18 13.50 -5.72
CA LEU A 263 1.26 13.13 -6.81
C LEU A 263 1.58 13.91 -8.09
N ARG A 264 1.94 15.18 -7.94
CA ARG A 264 2.32 16.06 -9.05
C ARG A 264 3.78 15.87 -9.45
N TYR A 265 4.69 15.97 -8.49
CA TYR A 265 6.12 16.06 -8.77
C TYR A 265 6.87 14.72 -8.66
N GLY A 266 6.24 13.66 -8.15
CA GLY A 266 6.87 12.35 -8.01
C GLY A 266 6.38 11.34 -9.04
N ILE A 267 5.10 11.37 -9.36
CA ILE A 267 4.48 10.40 -10.28
C ILE A 267 4.47 10.97 -11.69
N PRO A 268 4.96 10.27 -12.72
CA PRO A 268 4.96 10.76 -14.09
C PRO A 268 3.55 10.95 -14.68
N ASN A 269 3.43 11.85 -15.66
CA ASN A 269 2.15 12.15 -16.31
C ASN A 269 1.53 10.92 -17.01
N TYR A 270 2.35 10.03 -17.56
CA TYR A 270 1.87 8.82 -18.23
C TYR A 270 1.12 7.85 -17.28
N ARG A 271 1.36 7.98 -15.97
CA ARG A 271 0.77 7.12 -14.93
C ARG A 271 -0.33 7.84 -14.17
N LEU A 272 -0.13 9.11 -13.86
CA LEU A 272 -1.14 10.01 -13.29
C LEU A 272 -1.16 11.32 -14.07
N PRO A 273 -2.07 11.45 -15.05
CA PRO A 273 -2.23 12.67 -15.81
C PRO A 273 -2.51 13.88 -14.90
N LYS A 274 -1.81 14.99 -15.11
CA LYS A 274 -1.85 16.15 -14.20
C LYS A 274 -3.16 16.92 -14.25
N ASP A 275 -3.83 16.89 -15.39
CA ASP A 275 -5.20 17.36 -15.59
C ASP A 275 -6.19 16.55 -14.74
N ARG A 276 -6.08 15.21 -14.75
CA ARG A 276 -6.92 14.33 -13.93
C ARG A 276 -6.67 14.52 -12.43
N LEU A 277 -5.42 14.75 -12.02
CA LEU A 277 -5.09 15.14 -10.63
C LEU A 277 -5.73 16.49 -10.25
N ASN A 278 -5.75 17.45 -11.17
CA ASN A 278 -6.33 18.77 -10.93
C ASN A 278 -7.84 18.70 -10.68
N GLU A 279 -8.56 17.71 -11.19
CA GLU A 279 -9.99 17.53 -10.89
C GLU A 279 -10.24 17.22 -9.41
N ASP A 280 -9.43 16.36 -8.80
CA ASP A 280 -9.51 16.07 -7.37
C ASP A 280 -9.11 17.31 -6.54
N ILE A 281 -8.01 17.99 -6.92
CA ILE A 281 -7.54 19.20 -6.22
C ILE A 281 -8.58 20.31 -6.31
N GLN A 282 -9.17 20.54 -7.49
CA GLN A 282 -10.16 21.58 -7.67
C GLN A 282 -11.42 21.29 -6.85
N ALA A 283 -11.85 20.03 -6.74
CA ALA A 283 -12.96 19.67 -5.86
C ALA A 283 -12.67 19.97 -4.39
N ILE A 284 -11.41 19.90 -3.95
CA ILE A 284 -10.98 20.30 -2.61
C ILE A 284 -10.98 21.83 -2.48
N LEU A 285 -10.52 22.57 -3.48
CA LEU A 285 -10.53 24.03 -3.46
C LEU A 285 -11.95 24.61 -3.52
N ASP A 286 -12.86 23.94 -4.24
CA ASP A 286 -14.28 24.30 -4.36
C ASP A 286 -15.01 24.24 -3.00
N THR A 287 -14.43 23.67 -1.92
CA THR A 287 -14.98 23.76 -0.55
C THR A 287 -14.67 25.08 0.16
N GLY A 288 -13.78 25.92 -0.39
CA GLY A 288 -13.34 27.18 0.23
C GLY A 288 -11.98 27.13 0.93
N VAL A 289 -11.20 26.06 0.72
CA VAL A 289 -9.80 25.99 1.17
C VAL A 289 -8.98 27.07 0.48
N GLU A 290 -8.25 27.86 1.27
CA GLU A 290 -7.32 28.87 0.76
C GLU A 290 -5.91 28.30 0.59
N VAL A 291 -5.13 28.88 -0.33
CA VAL A 291 -3.76 28.40 -0.62
C VAL A 291 -2.79 29.57 -0.74
N LYS A 292 -1.61 29.42 -0.13
CA LYS A 292 -0.47 30.32 -0.29
C LYS A 292 0.72 29.54 -0.85
N TYR A 293 1.09 29.85 -2.09
CA TYR A 293 2.18 29.22 -2.83
C TYR A 293 3.53 29.89 -2.60
N GLY A 294 4.61 29.17 -2.89
CA GLY A 294 5.98 29.70 -2.86
C GLY A 294 6.51 30.01 -1.47
N LEU A 295 5.90 29.48 -0.41
CA LEU A 295 6.31 29.73 0.96
C LEU A 295 6.98 28.50 1.56
N ARG A 296 8.28 28.61 1.87
CA ARG A 296 9.05 27.56 2.52
C ARG A 296 9.11 27.77 4.03
N ILE A 297 8.68 26.77 4.79
CA ILE A 297 8.79 26.82 6.25
C ILE A 297 10.26 26.79 6.68
N GLY A 298 10.61 27.60 7.68
CA GLY A 298 11.96 27.75 8.20
C GLY A 298 12.81 28.77 7.44
N GLN A 299 12.33 29.25 6.29
CA GLN A 299 12.98 30.32 5.52
C GLN A 299 12.07 31.54 5.38
N ASP A 300 10.86 31.37 4.84
CA ASP A 300 9.93 32.46 4.57
C ASP A 300 8.91 32.67 5.69
N ILE A 301 8.57 31.59 6.41
CA ILE A 301 7.65 31.59 7.55
C ILE A 301 8.02 30.50 8.54
N THR A 302 7.76 30.69 9.82
CA THR A 302 8.08 29.73 10.88
C THR A 302 6.84 29.05 11.46
N VAL A 303 7.03 27.88 12.08
CA VAL A 303 5.94 27.17 12.78
C VAL A 303 5.41 28.01 13.94
N GLN A 304 6.26 28.80 14.60
CA GLN A 304 5.89 29.68 15.70
C GLN A 304 4.97 30.82 15.24
N GLU A 305 5.26 31.44 14.10
CA GLU A 305 4.41 32.49 13.52
C GLU A 305 3.03 31.95 13.14
N LEU A 306 2.99 30.76 12.54
CA LEU A 306 1.72 30.07 12.23
C LEU A 306 0.94 29.76 13.50
N ARG A 307 1.61 29.26 14.54
CA ARG A 307 0.97 28.95 15.83
C ARG A 307 0.42 30.19 16.54
N ALA A 308 1.04 31.36 16.34
CA ALA A 308 0.54 32.61 16.89
C ALA A 308 -0.68 33.16 16.12
N SER A 309 -0.88 32.74 14.88
CA SER A 309 -1.87 33.31 13.96
C SER A 309 -3.09 32.41 13.70
N TYR A 310 -3.02 31.13 14.05
CA TYR A 310 -4.05 30.12 13.80
C TYR A 310 -4.39 29.36 15.08
N ASP A 311 -5.62 28.85 15.19
CA ASP A 311 -6.05 28.03 16.33
C ASP A 311 -5.36 26.65 16.35
N ALA A 312 -5.03 26.11 15.16
CA ALA A 312 -4.26 24.89 15.01
C ALA A 312 -3.33 24.92 13.79
N VAL A 313 -2.21 24.17 13.87
CA VAL A 313 -1.23 24.02 12.80
C VAL A 313 -1.00 22.53 12.52
N LEU A 314 -1.15 22.11 11.27
CA LEU A 314 -0.90 20.75 10.81
C LEU A 314 0.31 20.69 9.89
N ILE A 315 1.29 19.84 10.23
CA ILE A 315 2.52 19.63 9.46
C ILE A 315 2.39 18.37 8.61
N THR A 316 2.39 18.52 7.28
CA THR A 316 2.23 17.44 6.29
C THR A 316 3.21 17.57 5.12
N ILE A 317 4.45 18.00 5.39
CA ILE A 317 5.50 18.25 4.38
C ILE A 317 5.95 17.01 3.59
N GLY A 318 5.59 15.82 4.06
CA GLY A 318 5.98 14.55 3.46
C GLY A 318 7.49 14.25 3.55
N ALA A 319 7.98 13.39 2.66
CA ALA A 319 9.39 13.01 2.55
C ALA A 319 9.97 13.47 1.20
N SER A 320 10.38 14.74 1.14
CA SER A 320 10.72 15.44 -0.11
C SER A 320 12.21 15.42 -0.47
N THR A 321 13.07 14.84 0.38
CA THR A 321 14.52 14.72 0.12
C THR A 321 14.90 13.27 -0.18
N ASP A 322 16.11 13.03 -0.65
CA ASP A 322 16.60 11.70 -1.02
C ASP A 322 17.61 11.10 -0.03
N LYS A 323 17.79 9.78 -0.12
CA LYS A 323 18.87 9.07 0.58
C LYS A 323 20.07 8.92 -0.34
N LYS A 324 21.24 9.28 0.19
CA LYS A 324 22.55 9.09 -0.44
C LYS A 324 23.02 7.64 -0.36
N LEU A 325 23.83 7.21 -1.32
CA LEU A 325 24.37 5.85 -1.38
C LEU A 325 25.48 5.65 -0.33
N GLY A 326 26.21 6.71 0.01
CA GLY A 326 27.36 6.69 0.88
C GLY A 326 28.57 6.01 0.25
N ILE A 327 28.74 6.15 -1.07
CA ILE A 327 29.84 5.55 -1.84
C ILE A 327 30.69 6.63 -2.51
N GLU A 328 31.94 6.29 -2.82
CA GLU A 328 32.87 7.17 -3.52
C GLU A 328 32.31 7.55 -4.91
N GLY A 329 32.40 8.84 -5.26
CA GLY A 329 31.93 9.41 -6.52
C GLY A 329 30.43 9.74 -6.57
N GLU A 330 29.70 9.70 -5.44
CA GLU A 330 28.24 9.94 -5.44
C GLU A 330 27.78 11.37 -5.74
N ASP A 331 28.69 12.34 -5.71
CA ASP A 331 28.44 13.74 -6.06
C ASP A 331 29.01 14.11 -7.45
N ALA A 332 29.41 13.11 -8.25
CA ALA A 332 29.89 13.30 -9.62
C ALA A 332 28.82 13.89 -10.56
N GLU A 333 29.25 14.58 -11.60
CA GLU A 333 28.33 15.08 -12.63
C GLU A 333 27.69 13.91 -13.38
N GLY A 334 26.38 13.98 -13.62
CA GLY A 334 25.59 12.87 -14.18
C GLY A 334 24.99 11.92 -13.13
N VAL A 335 25.33 12.08 -11.84
CA VAL A 335 24.65 11.39 -10.72
C VAL A 335 23.54 12.28 -10.18
N MET A 336 22.32 11.75 -10.12
CA MET A 336 21.16 12.48 -9.59
C MET A 336 20.22 11.59 -8.78
N SER A 337 19.44 12.17 -7.87
CA SER A 337 18.41 11.43 -7.16
C SER A 337 17.15 11.29 -8.01
N ALA A 338 16.44 10.16 -7.87
CA ALA A 338 15.17 9.94 -8.55
C ALA A 338 14.11 10.97 -8.15
N VAL A 339 14.17 11.47 -6.90
CA VAL A 339 13.26 12.50 -6.41
C VAL A 339 13.48 13.81 -7.18
N ARG A 340 14.74 14.20 -7.41
CA ARG A 340 15.06 15.39 -8.21
C ARG A 340 14.68 15.19 -9.67
N PHE A 341 15.10 14.07 -10.27
CA PHE A 341 14.81 13.74 -11.66
C PHE A 341 13.31 13.77 -11.97
N LEU A 342 12.50 13.06 -11.18
CA LEU A 342 11.05 13.01 -11.37
C LEU A 342 10.38 14.36 -11.08
N ARG A 343 10.91 15.13 -10.12
CA ARG A 343 10.44 16.50 -9.85
C ARG A 343 10.68 17.43 -11.02
N ASP A 344 11.85 17.36 -11.65
CA ASP A 344 12.18 18.19 -12.80
C ASP A 344 11.28 17.80 -13.98
N VAL A 345 11.12 16.50 -14.27
CA VAL A 345 10.13 16.00 -15.24
C VAL A 345 8.71 16.47 -14.92
N GLY A 346 8.29 16.40 -13.65
CA GLY A 346 6.98 16.86 -13.19
C GLY A 346 6.77 18.37 -13.31
N LYS A 347 7.84 19.16 -13.37
CA LYS A 347 7.82 20.61 -13.66
C LYS A 347 7.89 20.92 -15.16
N GLY A 348 7.97 19.90 -16.03
CA GLY A 348 8.22 20.07 -17.46
C GLY A 348 9.68 20.42 -17.79
N ILE A 349 10.60 20.31 -16.83
CA ILE A 349 12.04 20.50 -17.01
C ILE A 349 12.63 19.13 -17.36
N ASN A 350 12.41 18.72 -18.61
CA ASN A 350 12.83 17.42 -19.09
C ASN A 350 14.33 17.41 -19.44
N PRO A 351 15.16 16.57 -18.79
CA PRO A 351 16.54 16.40 -19.23
C PRO A 351 16.60 15.66 -20.56
N ASP A 352 17.52 16.06 -21.43
CA ASP A 352 17.77 15.34 -22.68
C ASP A 352 18.67 14.12 -22.43
N LEU A 353 18.07 12.94 -22.51
CA LEU A 353 18.78 11.67 -22.34
C LEU A 353 19.10 11.00 -23.68
N THR A 354 18.92 11.72 -24.81
CA THR A 354 19.15 11.17 -26.15
C THR A 354 20.55 10.61 -26.29
N GLY A 355 20.65 9.33 -26.66
CA GLY A 355 21.93 8.65 -26.87
C GLY A 355 22.65 8.21 -25.58
N GLN A 356 22.14 8.58 -24.40
CA GLN A 356 22.74 8.27 -23.12
C GLN A 356 22.46 6.83 -22.66
N GLU A 357 23.39 6.27 -21.88
CA GLU A 357 23.21 4.99 -21.19
C GLU A 357 22.92 5.27 -19.71
N VAL A 358 21.70 4.93 -19.28
CA VAL A 358 21.16 5.31 -17.97
C VAL A 358 21.06 4.09 -17.06
N ALA A 359 21.64 4.19 -15.86
CA ALA A 359 21.51 3.19 -14.81
C ALA A 359 20.70 3.74 -13.64
N ILE A 360 19.78 2.94 -13.11
CA ILE A 360 18.93 3.31 -11.98
C ILE A 360 19.16 2.34 -10.84
N VAL A 361 19.49 2.86 -9.64
CA VAL A 361 19.73 2.03 -8.45
C VAL A 361 18.47 2.00 -7.59
N GLY A 362 17.78 0.86 -7.55
CA GLY A 362 16.56 0.70 -6.76
C GLY A 362 15.67 -0.45 -7.23
N GLY A 363 14.51 -0.61 -6.60
CA GLY A 363 13.55 -1.66 -6.91
C GLY A 363 12.13 -1.38 -6.39
N GLY A 364 11.80 -0.10 -6.17
CA GLY A 364 10.46 0.34 -5.74
C GLY A 364 9.72 1.07 -6.85
N ASN A 365 8.48 1.51 -6.59
CA ASN A 365 7.66 2.22 -7.60
C ASN A 365 8.37 3.47 -8.14
N VAL A 366 9.07 4.24 -7.29
CA VAL A 366 9.88 5.40 -7.72
C VAL A 366 10.98 5.00 -8.72
N SER A 367 11.56 3.81 -8.58
CA SER A 367 12.54 3.28 -9.53
C SER A 367 11.89 2.95 -10.88
N MET A 368 10.68 2.37 -10.86
CA MET A 368 9.91 2.08 -12.08
C MET A 368 9.50 3.37 -12.79
N ASP A 369 9.04 4.38 -12.03
CA ASP A 369 8.70 5.69 -12.57
C ASP A 369 9.92 6.36 -13.22
N ALA A 370 11.09 6.28 -12.58
CA ALA A 370 12.33 6.84 -13.12
C ALA A 370 12.81 6.14 -14.40
N VAL A 371 12.81 4.79 -14.45
CA VAL A 371 13.30 4.07 -15.63
C VAL A 371 12.39 4.28 -16.83
N ARG A 372 11.08 4.24 -16.63
CA ARG A 372 10.08 4.43 -17.69
C ARG A 372 10.08 5.87 -18.21
N SER A 373 10.31 6.84 -17.31
CA SER A 373 10.53 8.24 -17.71
C SER A 373 11.84 8.41 -18.50
N ALA A 374 12.93 7.74 -18.10
CA ALA A 374 14.20 7.82 -18.82
C ALA A 374 14.10 7.27 -20.26
N VAL A 375 13.36 6.18 -20.46
CA VAL A 375 13.05 5.66 -21.81
C VAL A 375 12.35 6.73 -22.66
N ARG A 376 11.34 7.40 -22.11
CA ARG A 376 10.59 8.47 -22.79
C ARG A 376 11.40 9.71 -23.13
N LEU A 377 12.49 9.93 -22.41
CA LEU A 377 13.42 11.04 -22.64
C LEU A 377 14.54 10.68 -23.65
N GLY A 378 14.41 9.57 -24.37
CA GLY A 378 15.31 9.21 -25.48
C GLY A 378 16.55 8.43 -25.08
N ALA A 379 16.63 7.91 -23.84
CA ALA A 379 17.75 7.10 -23.40
C ALA A 379 17.99 5.90 -24.33
N LYS A 380 19.23 5.73 -24.81
CA LYS A 380 19.62 4.64 -25.72
C LYS A 380 19.53 3.29 -25.04
N LYS A 381 19.89 3.24 -23.75
CA LYS A 381 19.85 2.05 -22.92
C LYS A 381 19.46 2.44 -21.50
N VAL A 382 18.49 1.74 -20.93
CA VAL A 382 18.07 1.94 -19.53
C VAL A 382 18.19 0.63 -18.78
N SER A 383 18.83 0.66 -17.61
CA SER A 383 18.99 -0.52 -16.76
C SER A 383 18.66 -0.25 -15.30
N ILE A 384 18.12 -1.24 -14.62
CA ILE A 384 17.93 -1.24 -13.17
C ILE A 384 19.03 -2.08 -12.53
N LEU A 385 19.70 -1.51 -11.54
CA LEU A 385 20.64 -2.20 -10.65
C LEU A 385 19.95 -2.46 -9.32
N TYR A 386 19.62 -3.73 -9.04
CA TYR A 386 18.94 -4.12 -7.81
C TYR A 386 19.74 -5.15 -7.02
N ARG A 387 19.94 -4.88 -5.72
CA ARG A 387 20.72 -5.73 -4.82
C ARG A 387 20.07 -7.07 -4.47
N ARG A 388 18.78 -7.29 -4.77
CA ARG A 388 18.03 -8.54 -4.48
C ARG A 388 17.39 -9.11 -5.76
N ARG A 389 16.51 -10.12 -5.63
CA ARG A 389 15.79 -10.76 -6.75
C ARG A 389 14.63 -9.89 -7.22
N THR A 390 14.15 -10.09 -8.44
CA THR A 390 12.93 -9.44 -8.95
C THR A 390 11.73 -9.70 -8.04
N ALA A 391 11.59 -10.93 -7.53
CA ALA A 391 10.54 -11.30 -6.57
C ALA A 391 10.63 -10.57 -5.21
N ASP A 392 11.76 -9.93 -4.89
CA ASP A 392 11.94 -9.14 -3.67
C ASP A 392 11.82 -7.63 -3.93
N MET A 393 11.50 -7.20 -5.15
CA MET A 393 11.20 -5.79 -5.44
C MET A 393 9.94 -5.34 -4.70
N THR A 394 9.90 -4.07 -4.33
CA THR A 394 8.73 -3.48 -3.66
C THR A 394 7.82 -2.75 -4.63
N ALA A 395 8.19 -2.66 -5.90
CA ALA A 395 7.32 -2.15 -6.95
C ALA A 395 6.16 -3.11 -7.23
N LEU A 396 5.06 -2.58 -7.74
CA LEU A 396 3.94 -3.41 -8.20
C LEU A 396 4.38 -4.30 -9.37
N PRO A 397 3.95 -5.58 -9.43
CA PRO A 397 4.29 -6.48 -10.53
C PRO A 397 3.99 -5.89 -11.91
N ALA A 398 2.82 -5.26 -12.09
CA ALA A 398 2.43 -4.61 -13.34
C ALA A 398 3.40 -3.48 -13.76
N GLU A 399 3.98 -2.75 -12.82
CA GLU A 399 4.97 -1.69 -13.13
C GLU A 399 6.32 -2.28 -13.57
N ILE A 400 6.70 -3.44 -13.00
CA ILE A 400 7.90 -4.17 -13.40
C ILE A 400 7.71 -4.74 -14.81
N GLU A 401 6.57 -5.38 -15.06
CA GLU A 401 6.20 -5.92 -16.38
C GLU A 401 6.14 -4.80 -17.43
N GLY A 402 5.53 -3.67 -17.10
CA GLY A 402 5.47 -2.50 -17.97
C GLY A 402 6.85 -1.93 -18.31
N ALA A 403 7.78 -1.88 -17.34
CA ALA A 403 9.16 -1.46 -17.59
C ALA A 403 9.92 -2.44 -18.50
N ILE A 404 9.74 -3.76 -18.31
CA ILE A 404 10.34 -4.79 -19.18
C ILE A 404 9.80 -4.67 -20.60
N ALA A 405 8.48 -4.49 -20.76
CA ALA A 405 7.83 -4.32 -22.06
C ALA A 405 8.33 -3.07 -22.81
N GLU A 406 8.72 -2.02 -22.08
CA GLU A 406 9.31 -0.78 -22.60
C GLU A 406 10.83 -0.89 -22.87
N GLY A 407 11.43 -2.08 -22.70
CA GLY A 407 12.83 -2.36 -23.05
C GLY A 407 13.86 -2.14 -21.94
N VAL A 408 13.42 -2.01 -20.68
CA VAL A 408 14.33 -1.81 -19.53
C VAL A 408 15.02 -3.11 -19.14
N GLU A 409 16.36 -3.07 -19.00
CA GLU A 409 17.16 -4.22 -18.56
C GLU A 409 17.19 -4.32 -17.02
N ILE A 410 16.58 -5.36 -16.43
CA ILE A 410 16.62 -5.58 -14.98
C ILE A 410 17.81 -6.44 -14.58
N ARG A 411 18.79 -5.82 -13.91
CA ARG A 411 20.01 -6.48 -13.41
C ARG A 411 19.92 -6.69 -11.89
N THR A 412 19.52 -7.90 -11.51
CA THR A 412 19.36 -8.31 -10.12
C THR A 412 20.65 -8.81 -9.48
N LEU A 413 20.65 -8.90 -8.15
CA LEU A 413 21.81 -9.31 -7.35
C LEU A 413 23.07 -8.47 -7.65
N ARG A 414 22.89 -7.18 -7.90
CA ARG A 414 23.95 -6.20 -8.12
C ARG A 414 23.83 -5.10 -7.07
N ALA A 415 24.79 -5.04 -6.15
CA ALA A 415 24.86 -3.97 -5.15
C ALA A 415 25.86 -2.91 -5.62
N PRO A 416 25.52 -1.61 -5.58
CA PRO A 416 26.47 -0.55 -5.93
C PRO A 416 27.67 -0.54 -4.97
N SER A 417 28.88 -0.35 -5.51
CA SER A 417 30.16 -0.39 -4.79
C SER A 417 30.87 0.97 -4.82
N ARG A 418 31.22 1.45 -6.01
CA ARG A 418 31.85 2.77 -6.24
C ARG A 418 31.48 3.31 -7.62
N ILE A 419 31.51 4.63 -7.79
CA ILE A 419 31.24 5.31 -9.06
C ILE A 419 32.58 5.67 -9.72
N GLU A 420 32.72 5.42 -11.01
CA GLU A 420 33.90 5.80 -11.79
C GLU A 420 33.61 7.08 -12.56
N THR A 421 34.49 8.06 -12.41
CA THR A 421 34.43 9.33 -13.15
C THR A 421 35.49 9.41 -14.23
N ASP A 422 35.23 10.23 -15.23
CA ASP A 422 36.23 10.64 -16.21
C ASP A 422 37.13 11.76 -15.66
N GLU A 423 38.07 12.22 -16.48
CA GLU A 423 39.02 13.29 -16.13
C GLU A 423 38.34 14.64 -15.82
N ASN A 424 37.11 14.85 -16.29
CA ASN A 424 36.33 16.06 -16.07
C ASN A 424 35.38 15.95 -14.85
N GLY A 425 35.35 14.80 -14.17
CA GLY A 425 34.47 14.56 -13.03
C GLY A 425 33.04 14.11 -13.41
N HIS A 426 32.81 13.75 -14.68
CA HIS A 426 31.54 13.19 -15.14
C HIS A 426 31.53 11.67 -14.96
N ILE A 427 30.37 11.09 -14.65
CA ILE A 427 30.23 9.64 -14.50
C ILE A 427 30.51 8.91 -15.81
N ARG A 428 31.37 7.89 -15.74
CA ARG A 428 31.64 6.94 -16.83
C ARG A 428 30.94 5.59 -16.61
N GLY A 429 30.69 5.26 -15.35
CA GLY A 429 29.97 4.05 -14.97
C GLY A 429 29.97 3.80 -13.48
N ILE A 430 29.41 2.65 -13.09
CA ILE A 430 29.32 2.22 -11.70
C ILE A 430 29.85 0.81 -11.55
N TYR A 431 30.65 0.57 -10.52
CA TYR A 431 31.01 -0.77 -10.11
C TYR A 431 29.92 -1.36 -9.23
N VAL A 432 29.55 -2.59 -9.52
CA VAL A 432 28.58 -3.36 -8.74
C VAL A 432 29.21 -4.64 -8.22
N THR A 433 29.00 -4.92 -6.94
CA THR A 433 29.41 -6.17 -6.32
C THR A 433 28.34 -7.25 -6.56
N PRO A 434 28.66 -8.37 -7.23
CA PRO A 434 27.71 -9.45 -7.42
C PRO A 434 27.29 -10.07 -6.08
N GLN A 435 25.99 -10.18 -5.86
CA GLN A 435 25.40 -10.72 -4.63
C GLN A 435 24.94 -12.17 -4.81
N MET A 436 24.87 -12.91 -3.72
CA MET A 436 24.20 -14.21 -3.64
C MET A 436 23.13 -14.22 -2.53
N ILE A 437 22.13 -15.08 -2.68
CA ILE A 437 21.05 -15.23 -1.69
C ILE A 437 21.60 -15.80 -0.38
N SER A 438 21.08 -15.27 0.72
CA SER A 438 21.39 -15.68 2.09
C SER A 438 20.10 -15.95 2.86
N GLN A 439 20.23 -16.24 4.16
CA GLN A 439 19.12 -16.56 5.06
C GLN A 439 17.99 -15.53 5.02
N ILE A 440 16.76 -15.99 5.22
CA ILE A 440 15.60 -15.12 5.36
C ILE A 440 15.74 -14.34 6.67
N LYS A 441 15.70 -13.01 6.59
CA LYS A 441 15.64 -12.11 7.77
C LYS A 441 14.46 -11.16 7.60
N GLY A 442 13.64 -11.04 8.65
CA GLY A 442 12.44 -10.19 8.61
C GLY A 442 11.44 -10.60 7.52
N GLY A 443 11.30 -11.90 7.26
CA GLY A 443 10.35 -12.43 6.27
C GLY A 443 10.77 -12.28 4.81
N ARG A 444 11.96 -11.73 4.52
CA ARG A 444 12.49 -11.60 3.14
C ARG A 444 13.86 -12.24 3.00
N ALA A 445 14.18 -12.70 1.79
CA ALA A 445 15.51 -13.23 1.49
C ALA A 445 16.57 -12.14 1.69
N SER A 446 17.59 -12.43 2.50
CA SER A 446 18.76 -11.55 2.61
C SER A 446 19.74 -11.83 1.48
N VAL A 447 20.73 -10.95 1.32
CA VAL A 447 21.81 -11.11 0.36
C VAL A 447 23.15 -10.88 1.04
N LYS A 448 24.20 -11.50 0.49
CA LYS A 448 25.60 -11.27 0.87
C LYS A 448 26.47 -11.22 -0.39
N PRO A 449 27.65 -10.59 -0.34
CA PRO A 449 28.61 -10.62 -1.45
C PRO A 449 28.92 -12.07 -1.86
N SER A 450 28.98 -12.31 -3.17
CA SER A 450 29.28 -13.64 -3.73
C SER A 450 30.77 -14.01 -3.67
N GLY A 451 31.65 -13.04 -3.41
CA GLY A 451 33.11 -13.21 -3.48
C GLY A 451 33.69 -13.04 -4.89
N LEU A 452 32.84 -12.87 -5.91
CA LEU A 452 33.28 -12.49 -7.25
C LEU A 452 33.76 -11.03 -7.28
N PRO A 453 34.69 -10.68 -8.19
CA PRO A 453 35.15 -9.31 -8.35
C PRO A 453 34.00 -8.38 -8.75
N ASP A 454 34.14 -7.10 -8.40
CA ASP A 454 33.21 -6.06 -8.84
C ASP A 454 33.14 -6.00 -10.36
N GLU A 455 31.91 -5.86 -10.87
CA GLU A 455 31.62 -5.75 -12.29
C GLU A 455 31.42 -4.28 -12.66
N PHE A 456 32.07 -3.82 -13.73
CA PHE A 456 31.86 -2.46 -14.23
C PHE A 456 30.62 -2.38 -15.11
N VAL A 457 29.73 -1.43 -14.82
CA VAL A 457 28.54 -1.13 -15.61
C VAL A 457 28.70 0.26 -16.23
N PRO A 458 28.91 0.35 -17.55
CA PRO A 458 29.01 1.65 -18.21
C PRO A 458 27.66 2.37 -18.13
N CYS A 459 27.70 3.65 -17.76
CA CYS A 459 26.56 4.57 -17.82
C CYS A 459 27.05 6.02 -17.76
N THR A 460 26.37 6.90 -18.49
CA THR A 460 26.63 8.35 -18.51
C THR A 460 25.67 9.12 -17.61
N THR A 461 24.58 8.48 -17.18
CA THR A 461 23.68 9.02 -16.16
C THR A 461 23.36 7.92 -15.15
N LEU A 462 23.46 8.25 -13.86
CA LEU A 462 23.08 7.39 -12.75
C LEU A 462 21.96 8.05 -11.92
N ILE A 463 20.82 7.37 -11.82
CA ILE A 463 19.68 7.83 -11.04
C ILE A 463 19.55 6.98 -9.78
N VAL A 464 19.64 7.61 -8.61
CA VAL A 464 19.60 6.93 -7.31
C VAL A 464 18.17 6.94 -6.74
N ALA A 465 17.58 5.75 -6.57
CA ALA A 465 16.20 5.55 -6.13
C ALA A 465 16.10 4.63 -4.89
N ILE A 466 16.95 4.86 -3.88
CA ILE A 466 17.05 4.01 -2.67
C ILE A 466 16.20 4.51 -1.47
N GLY A 467 15.33 5.48 -1.70
CA GLY A 467 14.35 5.96 -0.73
C GLY A 467 14.38 7.47 -0.52
N GLN A 468 13.39 7.94 0.21
CA GLN A 468 13.18 9.34 0.55
C GLN A 468 13.56 9.62 2.00
N ASN A 469 13.84 10.88 2.29
CA ASN A 469 14.11 11.41 3.62
C ASN A 469 13.24 12.66 3.88
N ILE A 470 13.18 13.09 5.14
CA ILE A 470 12.34 14.21 5.58
C ILE A 470 13.26 15.36 5.99
N GLU A 471 12.89 16.58 5.62
CA GLU A 471 13.59 17.80 6.04
C GLU A 471 13.14 18.17 7.47
N THR A 472 13.89 17.72 8.49
CA THR A 472 13.49 17.87 9.90
C THR A 472 14.20 18.98 10.66
N GLU A 473 15.32 19.51 10.14
CA GLU A 473 16.24 20.37 10.89
C GLU A 473 15.53 21.62 11.46
N HIS A 474 14.72 22.30 10.66
CA HIS A 474 14.03 23.50 11.13
C HIS A 474 12.91 23.18 12.14
N PHE A 475 12.31 21.99 12.06
CA PHE A 475 11.24 21.56 12.99
C PHE A 475 11.83 21.17 14.34
N GLU A 476 12.99 20.54 14.34
CA GLU A 476 13.75 20.24 15.54
C GLU A 476 14.16 21.53 16.26
N LYS A 477 14.68 22.52 15.51
CA LYS A 477 14.97 23.88 16.04
C LYS A 477 13.72 24.57 16.59
N ALA A 478 12.55 24.26 16.02
CA ALA A 478 11.26 24.76 16.49
C ALA A 478 10.71 24.03 17.73
N GLY A 479 11.41 23.01 18.24
CA GLY A 479 11.05 22.27 19.45
C GLY A 479 10.22 21.01 19.20
N LEU A 480 10.04 20.58 17.95
CA LEU A 480 9.36 19.33 17.64
C LEU A 480 10.27 18.12 17.93
N PRO A 481 9.74 17.05 18.54
CA PRO A 481 10.51 15.84 18.78
C PRO A 481 10.81 15.14 17.45
N VAL A 482 12.09 14.88 17.20
CA VAL A 482 12.58 14.19 16.00
C VAL A 482 13.39 12.99 16.41
N GLU A 483 13.09 11.83 15.82
CA GLU A 483 13.89 10.61 16.02
C GLU A 483 14.19 9.97 14.67
N ARG A 484 15.47 9.72 14.39
CA ARG A 484 15.95 9.11 13.13
C ARG A 484 15.43 9.83 11.87
N GLY A 485 15.35 11.16 11.91
CA GLY A 485 14.90 11.98 10.79
C GLY A 485 13.39 11.91 10.53
N LYS A 486 12.57 11.54 11.52
CA LYS A 486 11.09 11.59 11.45
C LYS A 486 10.53 12.45 12.58
N ILE A 487 9.44 13.15 12.32
CA ILE A 487 8.72 13.92 13.34
C ILE A 487 7.88 12.95 14.18
N MET A 488 8.10 12.94 15.49
CA MET A 488 7.53 11.97 16.41
C MET A 488 6.20 12.47 16.99
N ALA A 489 5.14 12.36 16.20
CA ALA A 489 3.78 12.63 16.65
C ALA A 489 3.18 11.42 17.40
N GLU A 490 2.25 11.69 18.31
CA GLU A 490 1.45 10.66 18.96
C GLU A 490 0.49 9.99 17.96
N LYS A 491 -0.17 8.89 18.36
CA LYS A 491 -1.10 8.14 17.48
C LYS A 491 -2.27 8.99 16.94
N PHE A 492 -2.67 10.02 17.68
CA PHE A 492 -3.72 10.97 17.29
C PHE A 492 -3.17 12.15 16.45
N GLY A 493 -1.87 12.20 16.19
CA GLY A 493 -1.20 13.19 15.36
C GLY A 493 -0.70 14.45 16.08
N GLY A 494 -1.05 14.66 17.35
CA GLY A 494 -0.58 15.82 18.12
C GLY A 494 0.69 15.56 18.93
N PHE A 495 1.07 16.54 19.76
CA PHE A 495 2.24 16.50 20.62
C PHE A 495 1.87 16.89 22.07
N SER A 496 2.36 16.12 23.04
CA SER A 496 2.13 16.39 24.46
C SER A 496 2.74 17.72 24.95
N ASN A 497 3.86 18.14 24.34
CA ASN A 497 4.61 19.35 24.70
C ASN A 497 4.30 20.57 23.82
N LEU A 498 3.50 20.42 22.75
CA LEU A 498 3.16 21.50 21.81
C LEU A 498 1.65 21.52 21.49
N PRO A 499 0.80 22.03 22.41
CA PRO A 499 -0.63 22.18 22.15
C PRO A 499 -0.91 23.03 20.91
N GLY A 500 -1.87 22.58 20.09
CA GLY A 500 -2.28 23.23 18.85
C GLY A 500 -1.42 22.90 17.64
N VAL A 501 -0.40 22.05 17.79
CA VAL A 501 0.44 21.58 16.68
C VAL A 501 0.21 20.08 16.45
N PHE A 502 0.08 19.70 15.18
CA PHE A 502 -0.15 18.35 14.73
C PHE A 502 0.82 18.01 13.58
N ALA A 503 1.12 16.73 13.39
CA ALA A 503 1.85 16.24 12.22
C ALA A 503 1.23 14.94 11.69
N GLY A 504 1.21 14.81 10.36
CA GLY A 504 0.60 13.67 9.69
C GLY A 504 1.23 13.36 8.34
N GLY A 505 0.84 12.24 7.74
CA GLY A 505 1.40 11.77 6.47
C GLY A 505 2.86 11.30 6.60
N ASP A 506 3.59 11.30 5.48
CA ASP A 506 4.90 10.65 5.40
C ASP A 506 5.95 11.25 6.37
N CYS A 507 5.83 12.52 6.77
CA CYS A 507 6.77 13.12 7.72
C CYS A 507 6.62 12.59 9.16
N ALA A 508 5.45 12.03 9.50
CA ALA A 508 5.18 11.42 10.80
C ALA A 508 5.27 9.88 10.75
N THR A 509 4.70 9.25 9.72
CA THR A 509 4.66 7.78 9.62
C THR A 509 5.85 7.17 8.87
N GLY A 510 6.59 7.98 8.12
CA GLY A 510 7.51 7.54 7.07
C GLY A 510 6.81 7.34 5.72
N PRO A 511 7.56 7.28 4.60
CA PRO A 511 7.01 7.15 3.25
C PRO A 511 6.08 5.94 3.11
N ALA A 512 4.85 6.19 2.67
CA ALA A 512 3.83 5.17 2.50
C ALA A 512 3.05 5.35 1.18
N THR A 513 1.89 4.70 1.07
CA THR A 513 1.00 4.81 -0.09
C THR A 513 0.06 5.99 0.05
N VAL A 514 -0.44 6.50 -1.06
CA VAL A 514 -1.35 7.67 -1.09
C VAL A 514 -2.60 7.45 -0.24
N ILE A 515 -3.20 6.25 -0.32
CA ILE A 515 -4.39 5.91 0.47
C ILE A 515 -4.11 5.88 1.98
N ARG A 516 -2.88 5.57 2.41
CA ARG A 516 -2.47 5.66 3.82
C ARG A 516 -2.28 7.11 4.26
N ALA A 517 -1.79 7.98 3.37
CA ALA A 517 -1.70 9.41 3.65
C ALA A 517 -3.08 10.04 3.83
N ILE A 518 -4.05 9.67 2.98
CA ILE A 518 -5.47 10.07 3.09
C ILE A 518 -6.07 9.57 4.40
N ALA A 519 -5.85 8.30 4.75
CA ALA A 519 -6.34 7.72 6.00
C ALA A 519 -5.77 8.43 7.23
N ALA A 520 -4.47 8.72 7.24
CA ALA A 520 -3.85 9.47 8.32
C ALA A 520 -4.42 10.89 8.42
N ALA A 521 -4.63 11.56 7.28
CA ALA A 521 -5.23 12.89 7.25
C ALA A 521 -6.67 12.92 7.77
N LYS A 522 -7.47 11.89 7.46
CA LYS A 522 -8.83 11.68 8.00
C LYS A 522 -8.81 11.63 9.53
N VAL A 523 -7.91 10.81 10.10
CA VAL A 523 -7.74 10.69 11.56
C VAL A 523 -7.28 12.01 12.17
N VAL A 524 -6.28 12.66 11.59
CA VAL A 524 -5.73 13.91 12.15
C VAL A 524 -6.74 15.05 12.07
N ALA A 525 -7.54 15.15 10.99
CA ALA A 525 -8.61 16.14 10.88
C ALA A 525 -9.65 15.99 12.00
N ALA A 526 -10.13 14.77 12.26
CA ALA A 526 -11.07 14.50 13.36
C ALA A 526 -10.48 14.86 14.73
N ASN A 527 -9.19 14.59 14.97
CA ASN A 527 -8.54 14.94 16.24
C ASN A 527 -8.28 16.45 16.38
N ILE A 528 -8.10 17.18 15.27
CA ILE A 528 -8.03 18.65 15.28
C ILE A 528 -9.41 19.24 15.61
N ASP A 529 -10.47 18.72 15.00
CA ASP A 529 -11.86 19.12 15.30
C ASP A 529 -12.19 18.96 16.79
N GLU A 530 -11.87 17.79 17.36
CA GLU A 530 -11.97 17.49 18.79
C GLU A 530 -11.17 18.48 19.65
N TYR A 531 -9.92 18.74 19.26
CA TYR A 531 -9.05 19.69 19.95
C TYR A 531 -9.62 21.12 19.95
N LEU A 532 -10.30 21.52 18.87
CA LEU A 532 -10.95 22.82 18.74
C LEU A 532 -12.29 22.91 19.50
N GLY A 533 -12.75 21.81 20.10
CA GLY A 533 -13.96 21.73 20.92
C GLY A 533 -15.22 21.35 20.15
N TYR A 534 -15.06 20.68 19.00
CA TYR A 534 -16.14 20.23 18.14
C TYR A 534 -16.13 18.71 17.96
N HIS A 535 -17.23 18.17 17.47
CA HIS A 535 -17.40 16.74 17.17
C HIS A 535 -18.24 16.58 15.90
N HIS A 536 -17.77 17.14 14.79
CA HIS A 536 -18.48 17.10 13.53
C HIS A 536 -18.49 15.68 12.95
N GLU A 537 -19.67 15.29 12.44
CA GLU A 537 -19.88 14.02 11.77
C GLU A 537 -19.86 14.23 10.25
N ILE A 538 -19.10 13.41 9.52
CA ILE A 538 -19.08 13.44 8.05
C ILE A 538 -19.98 12.33 7.49
N THR A 539 -21.01 12.72 6.75
CA THR A 539 -22.03 11.82 6.19
C THR A 539 -22.08 11.91 4.67
N CYS A 540 -22.82 10.99 4.04
CA CYS A 540 -23.07 11.01 2.60
C CYS A 540 -24.46 10.44 2.28
N ASP A 541 -25.34 11.30 1.76
CA ASP A 541 -26.74 10.99 1.48
C ASP A 541 -26.96 10.26 0.13
N VAL A 542 -26.02 9.39 -0.23
CA VAL A 542 -26.14 8.55 -1.42
C VAL A 542 -26.88 7.26 -1.07
N GLU A 543 -28.01 7.05 -1.75
CA GLU A 543 -28.79 5.82 -1.72
C GLU A 543 -28.12 4.74 -2.58
N ILE A 544 -27.77 3.62 -1.94
CA ILE A 544 -27.09 2.49 -2.59
C ILE A 544 -28.14 1.58 -3.24
N PRO A 545 -27.93 1.15 -4.49
CA PRO A 545 -28.81 0.20 -5.14
C PRO A 545 -28.99 -1.09 -4.35
N GLU A 546 -30.22 -1.62 -4.38
CA GLU A 546 -30.55 -2.90 -3.78
C GLU A 546 -29.65 -4.02 -4.34
N PRO A 547 -29.24 -4.96 -3.49
CA PRO A 547 -28.41 -6.06 -3.89
C PRO A 547 -29.19 -6.97 -4.85
N ASN A 548 -28.50 -7.40 -5.90
CA ASN A 548 -29.10 -8.35 -6.84
C ASN A 548 -28.97 -9.78 -6.27
N LEU A 549 -30.07 -10.53 -6.29
CA LEU A 549 -30.20 -11.91 -5.80
C LEU A 549 -29.86 -12.97 -6.86
N ASP A 550 -29.54 -12.56 -8.09
CA ASP A 550 -29.14 -13.45 -9.17
C ASP A 550 -27.90 -14.28 -8.80
N ASP A 551 -27.84 -15.49 -9.34
CA ASP A 551 -26.71 -16.38 -9.16
C ASP A 551 -25.42 -15.75 -9.69
N ARG A 552 -24.39 -15.78 -8.84
CA ARG A 552 -23.07 -15.23 -9.14
C ARG A 552 -22.24 -16.27 -9.91
N VAL A 553 -22.57 -16.45 -11.18
CA VAL A 553 -21.85 -17.37 -12.07
C VAL A 553 -20.36 -17.00 -12.12
N PRO A 554 -19.43 -17.97 -12.06
CA PRO A 554 -18.01 -17.72 -12.22
C PRO A 554 -17.71 -17.00 -13.55
N CYS A 555 -16.95 -15.91 -13.48
CA CYS A 555 -16.62 -15.04 -14.58
C CYS A 555 -15.22 -14.44 -14.34
N GLY A 556 -14.37 -14.44 -15.36
CA GLY A 556 -13.01 -13.90 -15.26
C GLY A 556 -12.97 -12.41 -14.93
N ARG A 557 -11.86 -11.98 -14.32
CA ARG A 557 -11.59 -10.57 -14.00
C ARG A 557 -11.34 -9.77 -15.26
N VAL A 558 -11.96 -8.59 -15.33
CA VAL A 558 -11.62 -7.59 -16.35
C VAL A 558 -10.28 -6.96 -16.01
N GLU A 559 -9.33 -7.04 -16.93
CA GLU A 559 -8.05 -6.34 -16.87
C GLU A 559 -8.11 -5.02 -17.65
N LEU A 560 -7.39 -4.01 -17.17
CA LEU A 560 -7.29 -2.74 -17.89
C LEU A 560 -6.21 -2.86 -18.98
N PRO A 561 -6.55 -2.64 -20.26
CA PRO A 561 -5.55 -2.70 -21.31
C PRO A 561 -4.60 -1.50 -21.23
N GLU A 562 -3.37 -1.69 -21.70
CA GLU A 562 -2.41 -0.61 -21.88
C GLU A 562 -2.17 -0.32 -23.37
N ARG A 563 -1.75 0.91 -23.68
CA ARG A 563 -1.24 1.28 -25.01
C ARG A 563 -0.05 0.40 -25.39
N GLU A 564 0.16 0.21 -26.69
CA GLU A 564 1.29 -0.56 -27.20
C GLU A 564 2.62 0.02 -26.69
N ALA A 565 3.51 -0.88 -26.24
CA ALA A 565 4.76 -0.49 -25.61
C ALA A 565 5.66 0.31 -26.56
N CYS A 566 5.71 -0.06 -27.85
CA CYS A 566 6.50 0.64 -28.86
C CYS A 566 5.99 2.05 -29.17
N GLU A 567 4.71 2.35 -28.93
CA GLU A 567 4.15 3.68 -29.17
C GLU A 567 4.29 4.56 -27.93
N ARG A 568 3.94 4.03 -26.75
CA ARG A 568 3.87 4.80 -25.49
C ARG A 568 5.23 5.22 -24.92
N ILE A 569 6.34 4.70 -25.47
CA ILE A 569 7.69 5.11 -25.11
C ILE A 569 8.06 6.47 -25.70
N HIS A 570 7.26 7.03 -26.60
CA HIS A 570 7.56 8.29 -27.29
C HIS A 570 6.88 9.52 -26.68
N ASP A 571 6.01 9.33 -25.68
CA ASP A 571 5.25 10.40 -25.05
C ASP A 571 4.98 10.12 -23.56
N PHE A 572 4.41 11.13 -22.89
CA PHE A 572 4.00 11.07 -21.50
C PHE A 572 2.47 10.99 -21.34
N ASP A 573 1.74 10.56 -22.37
CA ASP A 573 0.29 10.39 -22.30
C ASP A 573 -0.06 9.13 -21.51
N GLY A 574 -1.29 9.07 -20.98
CA GLY A 574 -1.77 7.97 -20.13
C GLY A 574 -1.53 6.59 -20.77
N VAL A 575 -0.83 5.70 -20.06
CA VAL A 575 -0.47 4.36 -20.58
C VAL A 575 -1.65 3.38 -20.52
N GLU A 576 -2.41 3.43 -19.44
CA GLU A 576 -3.49 2.49 -19.20
C GLU A 576 -4.81 3.07 -19.68
N GLN A 577 -5.67 2.23 -20.25
CA GLN A 577 -7.01 2.58 -20.73
C GLN A 577 -8.08 2.26 -19.67
N CYS A 578 -9.22 2.95 -19.73
CA CYS A 578 -10.36 2.66 -18.87
C CYS A 578 -11.16 1.46 -19.41
N MET A 579 -11.94 0.81 -18.53
CA MET A 579 -12.94 -0.19 -18.93
C MET A 579 -13.97 0.43 -19.88
N THR A 580 -14.52 -0.39 -20.77
CA THR A 580 -15.78 -0.10 -21.45
C THR A 580 -16.95 -0.15 -20.46
N CYS A 581 -18.08 0.46 -20.80
CA CYS A 581 -19.28 0.38 -19.97
C CYS A 581 -19.75 -1.07 -19.75
N GLN A 582 -19.65 -1.92 -20.78
CA GLN A 582 -20.02 -3.34 -20.71
C GLN A 582 -19.11 -4.10 -19.75
N GLU A 583 -17.80 -3.90 -19.86
CA GLU A 583 -16.82 -4.50 -18.95
C GLU A 583 -17.02 -4.04 -17.52
N ALA A 584 -17.24 -2.74 -17.30
CA ALA A 584 -17.50 -2.20 -15.97
C ALA A 584 -18.78 -2.79 -15.35
N GLN A 585 -19.84 -2.96 -16.14
CA GLN A 585 -21.08 -3.58 -15.67
C GLN A 585 -20.88 -5.07 -15.36
N GLN A 586 -20.15 -5.81 -16.20
CA GLN A 586 -19.80 -7.22 -15.94
C GLN A 586 -18.97 -7.34 -14.66
N GLU A 587 -17.92 -6.53 -14.53
CA GLU A 587 -16.99 -6.55 -13.41
C GLU A 587 -17.67 -6.15 -12.10
N ALA A 588 -18.52 -5.11 -12.12
CA ALA A 588 -19.31 -4.71 -10.95
C ALA A 588 -20.33 -5.80 -10.56
N ASN A 589 -20.89 -6.53 -11.53
CA ASN A 589 -21.79 -7.67 -11.27
C ASN A 589 -21.11 -8.87 -10.62
N ARG A 590 -19.77 -8.96 -10.65
CA ARG A 590 -19.04 -10.02 -9.94
C ARG A 590 -19.04 -9.80 -8.42
N CYS A 591 -19.25 -8.57 -7.95
CA CYS A 591 -19.24 -8.24 -6.53
C CYS A 591 -20.28 -9.07 -5.75
N LEU A 592 -19.81 -9.72 -4.68
CA LEU A 592 -20.65 -10.56 -3.82
C LEU A 592 -21.47 -9.77 -2.79
N ARG A 593 -21.41 -8.42 -2.80
CA ARG A 593 -22.09 -7.54 -1.82
C ARG A 593 -21.95 -8.04 -0.38
N CYS A 594 -20.72 -8.26 0.06
CA CYS A 594 -20.41 -8.76 1.42
C CYS A 594 -20.82 -7.79 2.54
N ASP A 595 -21.13 -6.54 2.19
CA ASP A 595 -21.80 -5.54 3.05
C ASP A 595 -23.25 -5.90 3.36
N HIS A 596 -23.91 -6.66 2.49
CA HIS A 596 -25.31 -7.06 2.63
C HIS A 596 -25.48 -8.57 2.89
N PHE A 597 -24.64 -9.42 2.29
CA PHE A 597 -24.69 -10.86 2.45
C PHE A 597 -23.58 -11.40 3.39
N GLY A 598 -23.90 -12.46 4.13
CA GLY A 598 -22.97 -13.10 5.06
C GLY A 598 -22.75 -12.29 6.35
N PHE A 599 -21.56 -12.35 6.94
CA PHE A 599 -21.28 -11.70 8.23
C PHE A 599 -21.42 -10.16 8.24
N GLY A 600 -21.37 -9.49 7.09
CA GLY A 600 -21.50 -8.03 7.01
C GLY A 600 -22.87 -7.49 7.45
N ILE A 601 -23.91 -8.32 7.39
CA ILE A 601 -25.25 -7.94 7.88
C ILE A 601 -25.34 -7.90 9.41
N PHE A 602 -24.49 -8.67 10.11
CA PHE A 602 -24.61 -8.87 11.56
C PHE A 602 -23.71 -7.92 12.38
N LYS A 603 -22.55 -7.52 11.83
CA LYS A 603 -21.60 -6.58 12.46
C LYS A 603 -20.92 -5.78 11.35
N GLY A 604 -20.67 -4.49 11.54
CA GLY A 604 -19.78 -3.71 10.68
C GLY A 604 -20.15 -3.67 9.19
N GLY A 605 -21.43 -3.51 8.84
CA GLY A 605 -21.83 -3.24 7.46
C GLY A 605 -21.29 -1.89 6.94
N ARG A 606 -22.11 -1.15 6.20
CA ARG A 606 -21.74 0.18 5.72
C ARG A 606 -21.61 1.18 6.88
N GLU A 607 -20.44 1.76 7.06
CA GLU A 607 -20.23 2.93 7.92
C GLU A 607 -20.79 4.17 7.21
N LYS A 608 -21.92 4.69 7.67
CA LYS A 608 -22.59 5.86 7.04
C LYS A 608 -22.02 7.19 7.51
N VAL A 609 -21.38 7.18 8.68
CA VAL A 609 -20.87 8.35 9.40
C VAL A 609 -19.52 7.98 9.97
N TRP A 610 -18.62 8.96 10.05
CA TRP A 610 -17.40 8.86 10.85
C TRP A 610 -17.04 10.22 11.43
#